data_AF-A0A510G7E7-F1
#
_entry.id   AF-A0A510G7E7-F1
#
_cell.length_a   1.000
_cell.length_b   1.000
_cell.length_c   1.000
_cell.angle_alpha   90.00
_cell.angle_beta   90.00
_cell.angle_gamma   90.00
#
_symmetry.space_group_name_H-M   'P 1'
#
loop_
_entity.id
_entity.type
_entity.pdbx_description
1 polymer ?
#
loop_
_entity_poly.entity_id
_entity_poly.type
_entity_poly.pdbx_seq_one_letter_code
_entity_poly.pdbx_strand_id
1 'polypeptide(L)'
;MNNRPPFQITNKILELSQDVSYELGILAGSKLYSQPIKLRKNNQIKTIHSSLAIEGNSLSVEQITDIINGKRVLAPEKDILEVNNAIKLYND
;
A
#
# COMPACT_ATOMS: atom_id res chain seq x y z
N MET A 1 12.22 10.92 31.48
CA MET A 1 11.59 9.62 31.16
C MET A 1 12.41 8.98 30.05
N ASN A 2 12.74 7.69 30.18
CA ASN A 2 13.57 6.99 29.21
C ASN A 2 12.68 6.60 28.01
N ASN A 3 12.59 7.49 27.01
CA ASN A 3 11.72 7.36 25.83
C ASN A 3 12.28 6.37 24.79
N ARG A 4 12.69 5.17 25.23
CA ARG A 4 13.06 4.10 24.30
C ARG A 4 11.88 3.13 24.21
N PRO A 5 11.30 2.91 23.02
CA PRO A 5 10.33 1.84 22.84
C PRO A 5 10.96 0.51 23.25
N PRO A 6 10.26 -0.34 24.00
CA PRO A 6 10.81 -1.58 24.56
C PRO A 6 10.86 -2.70 23.51
N PHE A 7 11.64 -2.52 22.45
CA PHE A 7 11.81 -3.54 21.43
C PHE A 7 12.68 -4.69 21.96
N GLN A 8 12.17 -5.91 21.88
CA GLN A 8 12.91 -7.13 22.19
C GLN A 8 12.77 -8.13 21.04
N ILE A 9 13.91 -8.61 20.53
CA ILE A 9 13.92 -9.66 19.50
C ILE A 9 13.55 -10.97 20.17
N THR A 10 12.61 -11.69 19.56
CA THR A 10 12.22 -13.05 19.93
C THR A 10 12.59 -14.02 18.81
N ASN A 11 12.64 -15.32 19.09
CA ASN A 11 12.85 -16.33 18.05
C ASN A 11 11.83 -16.19 16.91
N LYS A 12 10.57 -15.87 17.23
CA LYS A 12 9.53 -15.69 16.21
C LYS A 12 9.80 -14.49 15.29
N ILE A 13 10.28 -13.37 15.85
CA ILE A 13 10.66 -12.20 15.04
C ILE A 13 11.84 -12.56 14.13
N LEU A 14 12.82 -13.30 14.64
CA LEU A 14 13.98 -13.72 13.85
C LEU A 14 13.58 -14.64 12.70
N GLU A 15 12.75 -15.66 12.97
CA GLU A 15 12.21 -16.57 11.96
C GLU A 15 11.45 -15.81 10.87
N LEU A 16 10.50 -14.94 11.24
CA LEU A 16 9.73 -14.16 10.27
C LEU A 16 10.62 -13.23 9.43
N SER A 17 11.66 -12.64 10.03
CA SER A 17 12.63 -11.80 9.33
C SER A 17 13.44 -12.59 8.29
N GLN A 18 13.83 -13.83 8.63
CA GLN A 18 14.52 -14.74 7.72
C GLN A 18 13.60 -15.16 6.56
N ASP A 19 12.35 -15.50 6.85
CA ASP A 19 11.34 -15.86 5.83
C ASP A 19 11.13 -14.71 4.84
N VAL A 20 10.94 -13.48 5.34
CA VAL A 20 10.81 -12.28 4.50
C VAL A 20 12.06 -12.07 3.64
N SER A 21 13.25 -12.24 4.22
CA SER A 21 14.52 -12.08 3.49
C SER A 21 14.70 -13.12 2.38
N TYR A 22 14.28 -14.36 2.63
CA TYR A 22 14.31 -15.44 1.65
C TYR A 22 13.41 -15.14 0.45
N GLU A 23 12.15 -14.77 0.71
CA GLU A 23 11.18 -14.41 -0.33
C GLU A 23 11.63 -13.18 -1.15
N LEU A 24 12.20 -12.16 -0.49
CA LEU A 24 12.82 -11.03 -1.17
C LEU A 24 13.98 -11.46 -2.08
N GLY A 25 14.78 -12.43 -1.65
CA GLY A 25 15.86 -13.01 -2.43
C GLY A 25 15.36 -13.71 -3.70
N ILE A 26 14.30 -14.51 -3.58
CA ILE A 26 13.63 -15.14 -4.73
C ILE A 26 13.13 -14.06 -5.71
N LEU A 27 12.44 -13.04 -5.20
CA LEU A 27 11.89 -11.96 -6.01
C LEU A 27 12.99 -11.19 -6.76
N ALA A 28 14.09 -10.83 -6.07
CA ALA A 28 15.21 -10.12 -6.68
C ALA A 28 15.94 -10.98 -7.74
N GLY A 29 16.12 -12.27 -7.47
CA GLY A 29 16.76 -13.23 -8.38
C GLY A 29 15.94 -13.56 -9.63
N SER A 30 14.61 -13.40 -9.57
CA SER A 30 13.68 -13.74 -10.66
C SER A 30 13.81 -12.90 -11.95
N LYS A 31 14.72 -11.92 -12.01
CA LYS A 31 14.91 -10.99 -13.15
C LYS A 31 13.58 -10.42 -13.65
N LEU A 32 12.75 -9.92 -12.74
CA LEU A 32 11.67 -9.01 -13.09
C LEU A 32 12.29 -7.71 -13.61
N TYR A 33 12.62 -7.67 -14.91
CA TYR A 33 12.88 -6.44 -15.64
C TYR A 33 11.84 -5.42 -15.19
N SER A 34 12.30 -4.31 -14.60
CA SER A 34 11.51 -3.21 -14.04
C SER A 34 10.01 -3.50 -13.97
N GLN A 35 9.47 -3.87 -12.80
CA GLN A 35 8.05 -4.23 -12.64
C GLN A 35 7.16 -3.38 -13.57
N PRO A 36 6.45 -4.00 -14.54
CA PRO A 36 5.69 -3.28 -15.53
C PRO A 36 4.87 -2.15 -14.89
N ILE A 37 4.82 -0.98 -15.51
CA ILE A 37 4.10 0.20 -14.99
C ILE A 37 2.67 -0.14 -14.53
N LYS A 38 2.02 -1.09 -15.21
CA LYS A 38 0.69 -1.63 -14.85
C LYS A 38 0.67 -2.29 -13.46
N LEU A 39 1.69 -3.07 -13.11
CA LEU A 39 1.79 -3.70 -11.78
C LEU A 39 2.01 -2.65 -10.69
N ARG A 40 2.83 -1.62 -10.95
CA ARG A 40 3.05 -0.53 -9.99
C ARG A 40 1.76 0.23 -9.71
N LYS A 41 1.00 0.58 -10.76
CA LYS A 41 -0.32 1.21 -10.63
C LYS A 41 -1.32 0.35 -9.85
N ASN A 42 -1.39 -0.95 -10.16
CA ASN A 42 -2.27 -1.87 -9.44
C ASN A 42 -1.90 -2.00 -7.96
N ASN A 43 -0.60 -2.07 -7.64
CA ASN A 43 -0.14 -2.10 -6.25
C ASN A 43 -0.48 -0.80 -5.53
N GLN A 44 -0.31 0.35 -6.17
CA GLN A 44 -0.68 1.65 -5.61
C GLN A 44 -2.18 1.74 -5.30
N ILE A 45 -3.04 1.32 -6.23
CA ILE A 45 -4.50 1.27 -6.02
C ILE A 45 -4.82 0.43 -4.77
N LYS A 46 -4.24 -0.77 -4.67
CA LYS A 46 -4.48 -1.68 -3.54
C LYS A 46 -3.96 -1.11 -2.22
N THR A 47 -2.80 -0.44 -2.23
CA THR A 47 -2.25 0.23 -1.05
C THR A 47 -3.16 1.34 -0.57
N ILE A 48 -3.59 2.24 -1.46
CA ILE A 48 -4.51 3.34 -1.12
C ILE A 48 -5.82 2.80 -0.55
N HIS A 49 -6.42 1.82 -1.23
CA HIS A 49 -7.66 1.19 -0.78
C HIS A 49 -7.51 0.56 0.61
N SER A 50 -6.48 -0.27 0.81
CA SER A 50 -6.32 -1.02 2.06
C SER A 50 -6.06 -0.09 3.25
N SER A 51 -5.25 0.96 3.05
CA SER A 51 -4.97 1.95 4.10
C SER A 51 -6.23 2.74 4.48
N LEU A 52 -6.97 3.27 3.49
CA LEU A 52 -8.14 4.09 3.75
C LEU A 52 -9.33 3.27 4.27
N ALA A 53 -9.47 2.01 3.86
CA ALA A 53 -10.50 1.11 4.36
C ALA A 53 -10.33 0.84 5.88
N ILE A 54 -9.10 0.76 6.39
CA ILE A 54 -8.83 0.64 7.83
C ILE A 54 -9.33 1.88 8.59
N GLU A 55 -9.23 3.05 7.97
CA GLU A 55 -9.69 4.34 8.51
C GLU A 55 -11.19 4.60 8.25
N GLY A 56 -11.91 3.62 7.69
CA GLY A 56 -13.36 3.68 7.48
C GLY A 56 -13.81 4.30 6.17
N ASN A 57 -12.91 4.51 5.21
CA ASN A 57 -13.28 4.93 3.85
C ASN A 57 -14.08 3.83 3.14
N SER A 58 -15.15 4.23 2.45
CA SER A 58 -16.13 3.29 1.87
C SER A 58 -15.91 2.98 0.38
N LEU A 59 -14.91 3.57 -0.26
CA LEU A 59 -14.70 3.45 -1.71
C LEU A 59 -14.11 2.09 -2.06
N SER A 60 -14.72 1.43 -3.03
CA SER A 60 -14.21 0.20 -3.64
C SER A 60 -12.92 0.44 -4.44
N VAL A 61 -12.19 -0.66 -4.69
CA VAL A 61 -11.01 -0.67 -5.58
C VAL A 61 -11.36 -0.10 -6.96
N GLU A 62 -12.53 -0.43 -7.49
CA GLU A 62 -13.03 0.06 -8.78
C GLU A 62 -13.24 1.57 -8.77
N GLN A 63 -13.87 2.11 -7.71
CA GLN A 63 -14.08 3.55 -7.55
C GLN A 63 -12.75 4.31 -7.43
N ILE A 64 -11.79 3.79 -6.65
CA ILE A 64 -10.45 4.39 -6.56
C ILE A 64 -9.75 4.35 -7.92
N THR A 65 -9.88 3.24 -8.65
CA THR A 65 -9.33 3.10 -10.01
C THR A 65 -9.94 4.13 -10.96
N ASP A 66 -11.25 4.34 -10.88
CA ASP A 66 -11.95 5.33 -11.69
C ASP A 66 -11.51 6.77 -11.37
N ILE A 67 -11.28 7.10 -10.09
CA ILE A 67 -10.72 8.40 -9.67
C ILE A 67 -9.32 8.59 -10.27
N ILE A 68 -8.43 7.59 -10.16
CA ILE A 68 -7.08 7.67 -10.75
C ILE A 68 -7.11 7.85 -12.27
N ASN A 69 -8.12 7.27 -12.93
CA ASN A 69 -8.32 7.43 -14.37
C ASN A 69 -9.04 8.74 -14.75
N GLY A 70 -9.33 9.62 -13.79
CA GLY A 70 -9.99 10.90 -14.01
C GLY A 70 -11.48 10.80 -14.31
N LYS A 71 -12.12 9.66 -14.03
CA LYS A 71 -13.57 9.49 -14.17
C LYS A 71 -14.30 10.07 -12.97
N ARG A 72 -15.56 10.46 -13.18
CA ARG A 72 -16.44 10.92 -12.11
C ARG A 72 -16.97 9.73 -11.32
N VAL A 73 -16.88 9.82 -9.99
CA VAL A 73 -17.40 8.82 -9.06
C VAL A 73 -18.40 9.49 -8.12
N LEU A 74 -19.55 8.86 -7.93
CA LEU A 74 -20.54 9.27 -6.94
C LEU A 74 -20.24 8.56 -5.61
N ALA A 75 -19.77 9.31 -4.62
CA ALA A 75 -19.44 8.83 -3.29
C ALA A 75 -19.40 10.02 -2.30
N PRO A 76 -19.29 9.78 -0.98
CA PRO A 76 -19.12 10.86 0.00
C PRO A 76 -17.93 11.75 -0.35
N GLU A 77 -18.11 13.07 -0.25
CA GLU A 77 -17.08 14.05 -0.61
C GLU A 77 -15.78 13.86 0.18
N LYS A 78 -15.91 13.55 1.48
CA LYS A 78 -14.79 13.25 2.38
C LYS A 78 -13.95 12.08 1.85
N ASP A 79 -14.60 10.97 1.50
CA ASP A 79 -13.91 9.77 1.05
C ASP A 79 -13.18 10.00 -0.29
N ILE A 80 -13.79 10.75 -1.20
CA ILE A 80 -13.15 11.15 -2.46
C ILE A 80 -11.93 12.05 -2.19
N LEU A 81 -12.05 12.98 -1.25
CA LEU A 81 -10.94 13.87 -0.88
C LEU A 81 -9.76 13.10 -0.28
N GLU A 82 -10.03 12.14 0.61
CA GLU A 82 -9.01 11.26 1.19
C GLU A 82 -8.27 10.45 0.11
N VAL A 83 -8.99 9.88 -0.85
CA VAL A 83 -8.38 9.16 -1.98
C VAL A 83 -7.51 10.08 -2.83
N ASN A 84 -7.99 11.28 -3.17
CA ASN A 84 -7.19 12.26 -3.92
C ASN A 84 -5.92 12.69 -3.17
N ASN A 85 -6.02 12.89 -1.86
CA ASN A 85 -4.88 13.22 -1.02
C ASN A 85 -3.87 12.07 -0.97
N ALA A 86 -4.34 10.82 -0.83
CA ALA A 86 -3.49 9.64 -0.86
C ALA A 86 -2.80 9.47 -2.23
N ILE A 87 -3.52 9.64 -3.34
CA ILE A 87 -2.95 9.61 -4.69
C ILE A 87 -1.83 10.63 -4.83
N LYS A 88 -2.04 11.86 -4.34
CA LYS A 88 -1.02 12.91 -4.36
C LYS A 88 0.22 12.50 -3.54
N LEU A 89 0.04 12.04 -2.32
CA LEU A 89 1.12 11.62 -1.42
C LEU A 89 2.00 10.50 -2.01
N TYR A 90 1.41 9.51 -2.67
CA TYR A 90 2.17 8.38 -3.25
C TYR A 90 2.79 8.68 -4.63
N ASN A 91 2.43 9.81 -5.25
CA ASN A 91 2.98 10.24 -6.53
C ASN A 91 4.10 11.29 -6.40
N ASP A 92 4.30 11.84 -5.20
CA ASP A 92 5.47 12.68 -4.84
C ASP A 92 6.73 11.82 -4.63
#